data_AF-A0A0F8XVI3-F1
#
_entry.id   AF-A0A0F8XVI3-F1
#
_cell.length_a   1.000
_cell.length_b   1.000
_cell.length_c   1.000
_cell.angle_alpha   90.00
_cell.angle_beta   90.00
_cell.angle_gamma   90.00
#
_symmetry.space_group_name_H-M   'P 1'
#
loop_
_entity.id
_entity.type
_entity.pdbx_description
1 polymer ?
#
loop_
_entity_poly.entity_id
_entity_poly.type
_entity_poly.pdbx_seq_one_letter_code
_entity_poly.pdbx_strand_id
1 'polypeptide(L)'
;MPYVDQETKDYLRAIELARKSGELNYLLTMTVIDFLLAKGLSYQTCNDIVGALDNCKDEFRRRVQHPYEEKKIAANGDVYPREVLS
;
A
#
# COMPACT_ATOMS: atom_id res chain seq x y z
N MET A 1 -4.56 4.45 -6.78
CA MET A 1 -3.96 5.74 -7.19
C MET A 1 -4.93 6.54 -8.05
N PRO A 2 -4.85 7.89 -8.06
CA PRO A 2 -5.73 8.74 -8.87
C PRO A 2 -5.62 8.53 -10.39
N TYR A 3 -4.65 7.75 -10.86
CA TYR A 3 -4.36 7.52 -12.29
C TYR A 3 -4.85 6.17 -12.85
N VAL A 4 -5.48 5.32 -12.04
CA VAL A 4 -6.13 4.09 -12.52
C VAL A 4 -7.62 4.37 -12.63
N ASP A 5 -8.19 4.18 -13.82
CA ASP A 5 -9.63 4.38 -14.04
C ASP A 5 -10.47 3.37 -13.24
N GLN A 6 -11.77 3.63 -13.18
CA GLN A 6 -12.67 2.84 -12.33
C GLN A 6 -12.90 1.43 -12.90
N GLU A 7 -12.91 1.28 -14.23
CA GLU A 7 -13.09 0.00 -14.92
C GLU A 7 -11.92 -0.96 -14.65
N THR A 8 -10.69 -0.45 -14.69
CA THR A 8 -9.47 -1.19 -14.36
C THR A 8 -9.47 -1.63 -12.89
N LYS A 9 -9.98 -0.79 -11.98
CA LYS A 9 -10.11 -1.16 -10.56
C LYS A 9 -11.10 -2.30 -10.37
N ASP A 10 -12.20 -2.29 -11.11
CA ASP A 10 -13.27 -3.27 -10.95
C ASP A 10 -12.88 -4.64 -11.56
N TYR A 11 -12.10 -4.65 -12.65
CA TYR A 11 -11.49 -5.87 -13.20
C TYR A 11 -10.49 -6.53 -12.23
N LEU A 12 -9.64 -5.74 -11.57
CA LEU A 12 -8.59 -6.24 -10.66
C LEU A 12 -9.13 -6.75 -9.32
N ARG A 13 -10.39 -6.45 -8.97
CA ARG A 13 -11.04 -6.83 -7.69
C ARG A 13 -11.55 -8.27 -7.62
N ALA A 14 -11.35 -9.08 -8.67
CA ALA A 14 -11.88 -10.44 -8.74
C ALA A 14 -11.07 -11.50 -7.97
N ILE A 15 -9.98 -11.13 -7.29
CA ILE A 15 -9.12 -12.07 -6.55
C ILE A 15 -9.59 -12.15 -5.09
N GLU A 16 -9.76 -13.37 -4.57
CA GLU A 16 -10.23 -13.67 -3.21
C GLU A 16 -9.58 -12.75 -2.16
N LEU A 17 -10.43 -12.14 -1.32
CA LEU A 17 -10.02 -11.24 -0.25
C LEU A 17 -9.09 -11.96 0.74
N ALA A 18 -7.82 -11.54 0.80
CA ALA A 18 -6.89 -11.94 1.85
C ALA A 18 -7.47 -11.62 3.24
N ARG A 19 -7.40 -12.58 4.16
CA ARG A 19 -7.91 -12.48 5.53
C ARG A 19 -6.80 -12.29 6.56
N LYS A 20 -5.56 -12.64 6.20
CA LYS A 20 -4.37 -12.50 7.05
C LYS A 20 -3.27 -11.73 6.33
N SER A 21 -2.37 -11.14 7.10
CA SER A 21 -1.23 -10.38 6.55
C SER A 21 -0.34 -11.24 5.63
N GLY A 22 -0.15 -12.53 5.94
CA GLY A 22 0.60 -13.45 5.08
C GLY A 22 -0.06 -13.69 3.72
N GLU A 23 -1.39 -13.82 3.70
CA GLU A 23 -2.17 -14.00 2.46
C GLU A 23 -2.12 -12.71 1.62
N LEU A 24 -2.24 -11.54 2.24
CA LEU A 24 -2.12 -10.26 1.55
C LEU A 24 -0.72 -10.07 0.96
N ASN A 25 0.33 -10.41 1.71
CA ASN A 25 1.71 -10.36 1.22
C ASN A 25 1.89 -11.30 0.02
N TYR A 26 1.36 -12.53 0.08
CA TYR A 26 1.41 -13.46 -1.03
C TYR A 26 0.72 -12.89 -2.28
N LEU A 27 -0.48 -12.33 -2.16
CA LEU A 27 -1.20 -11.72 -3.29
C LEU A 27 -0.43 -10.55 -3.91
N LEU A 28 0.18 -9.70 -3.09
CA LEU A 28 1.04 -8.61 -3.57
C LEU A 28 2.28 -9.15 -4.29
N THR A 29 2.92 -10.19 -3.75
CA THR A 29 4.06 -10.86 -4.39
C THR A 29 3.67 -11.43 -5.76
N MET A 30 2.54 -12.14 -5.85
CA MET A 30 2.07 -12.69 -7.13
C MET A 30 1.76 -11.58 -8.14
N THR A 31 1.11 -10.50 -7.70
CA THR A 31 0.84 -9.32 -8.56
C THR A 31 2.13 -8.72 -9.12
N VAL A 32 3.18 -8.62 -8.30
CA VAL A 32 4.49 -8.12 -8.71
C VAL A 32 5.18 -9.07 -9.70
N ILE A 33 5.12 -10.37 -9.44
CA ILE A 33 5.69 -11.40 -10.34
C ILE A 33 4.99 -11.35 -11.69
N ASP A 34 3.66 -11.27 -11.72
CA ASP A 34 2.89 -11.18 -12.97
C ASP A 34 3.27 -9.94 -13.78
N PHE A 35 3.42 -8.78 -13.12
CA PHE A 35 3.89 -7.55 -13.78
C PHE A 35 5.31 -7.70 -14.34
N LEU A 36 6.22 -8.30 -13.57
CA LEU A 36 7.60 -8.56 -14.00
C LEU A 36 7.64 -9.49 -15.21
N LEU A 37 6.87 -10.58 -15.20
CA LEU A 37 6.79 -11.53 -16.31
C LEU A 37 6.20 -10.88 -17.57
N ALA A 38 5.20 -10.00 -17.42
CA ALA A 38 4.59 -9.30 -18.53
C ALA A 38 5.50 -8.22 -19.16
N LYS A 39 6.33 -7.54 -18.35
CA LYS A 39 7.21 -6.44 -18.80
C LYS A 39 8.65 -6.86 -19.12
N GLY A 40 9.08 -8.00 -18.58
CA GLY A 40 10.46 -8.47 -18.66
C GLY A 40 11.37 -7.87 -17.59
N LEU A 41 12.41 -8.63 -17.21
CA LEU A 41 13.40 -8.21 -16.23
C LEU A 41 14.30 -7.11 -16.80
N SER A 42 14.21 -5.92 -16.22
CA SER A 42 15.10 -4.79 -16.52
C SER A 42 15.22 -3.89 -15.30
N TYR A 43 16.23 -3.02 -15.29
CA TYR A 43 16.40 -2.01 -14.24
C TYR A 43 15.15 -1.13 -14.10
N GLN A 44 14.56 -0.71 -15.23
CA GLN A 44 13.36 0.11 -15.24
C GLN A 44 12.17 -0.64 -14.62
N THR A 45 11.94 -1.90 -15.03
CA THR A 45 10.85 -2.72 -14.48
C THR A 45 10.98 -2.89 -12.97
N CYS A 46 12.20 -3.13 -12.48
CA CYS A 46 12.47 -3.24 -11.04
C CYS A 46 12.14 -1.94 -10.29
N ASN A 47 12.59 -0.79 -10.82
CA ASN A 47 12.30 0.51 -10.22
C ASN A 47 10.80 0.85 -10.23
N ASP A 48 10.09 0.52 -11.30
CA ASP A 48 8.65 0.74 -11.41
C ASP A 48 7.89 -0.07 -10.35
N ILE A 49 8.25 -1.35 -10.17
CA ILE A 49 7.68 -2.24 -9.16
C ILE A 49 7.91 -1.69 -7.75
N VAL A 50 9.17 -1.38 -7.40
CA VAL A 50 9.52 -0.90 -6.06
C VAL A 50 8.83 0.44 -5.78
N GLY A 51 8.88 1.36 -6.74
CA GLY A 51 8.22 2.66 -6.63
C GLY A 51 6.70 2.53 -6.48
N ALA A 52 6.06 1.61 -7.20
CA ALA A 52 4.62 1.36 -7.06
C ALA A 52 4.27 0.84 -5.66
N LEU A 53 5.03 -0.11 -5.12
CA LEU A 53 4.81 -0.66 -3.78
C LEU A 53 4.99 0.41 -2.69
N ASP A 54 6.06 1.19 -2.76
CA ASP A 54 6.33 2.25 -1.79
C ASP A 54 5.27 3.34 -1.84
N ASN A 55 4.90 3.80 -3.03
CA ASN A 55 3.86 4.81 -3.18
C ASN A 55 2.50 4.31 -2.68
N CYS A 56 2.16 3.02 -2.90
CA CYS A 56 0.90 2.46 -2.39
C CYS A 56 0.88 2.40 -0.86
N LYS A 57 1.99 1.96 -0.24
CA LYS A 57 2.18 1.93 1.21
C LYS A 57 2.05 3.32 1.81
N ASP A 58 2.74 4.31 1.25
CA ASP A 58 2.77 5.66 1.80
C ASP A 58 1.43 6.38 1.63
N GLU A 59 0.72 6.16 0.52
CA GLU A 59 -0.62 6.70 0.34
C GLU A 59 -1.64 6.06 1.30
N PHE A 60 -1.52 4.76 1.59
CA PHE A 60 -2.32 4.10 2.63
C PHE A 60 -2.03 4.68 4.01
N ARG A 61 -0.74 4.84 4.35
CA ARG A 61 -0.33 5.46 5.62
C ARG A 61 -0.94 6.85 5.77
N ARG A 62 -0.77 7.70 4.75
CA ARG A 62 -1.22 9.09 4.76
C ARG A 62 -2.75 9.22 4.84
N ARG A 63 -3.49 8.43 4.06
CA ARG A 63 -4.96 8.58 3.95
C ARG A 63 -5.75 7.77 4.96
N VAL A 64 -5.20 6.68 5.47
CA VAL A 64 -5.94 5.72 6.31
C VAL A 64 -5.28 5.59 7.68
N GLN A 65 -3.98 5.28 7.73
CA GLN A 65 -3.31 5.01 8.99
C GLN A 65 -3.17 6.28 9.85
N HIS A 66 -2.66 7.38 9.32
CA HIS A 66 -2.46 8.61 10.10
C HIS A 66 -3.79 9.12 10.68
N PRO A 67 -4.90 9.26 9.91
CA PRO A 67 -6.17 9.67 10.51
C PRO A 67 -6.70 8.70 11.56
N TYR A 68 -6.37 7.41 11.47
CA TYR A 68 -6.71 6.43 12.50
C TYR A 68 -5.87 6.63 13.77
N GLU A 69 -4.57 6.84 13.64
CA GLU A 69 -3.67 7.13 14.77
C GLU A 69 -4.06 8.43 15.47
N GLU A 70 -4.35 9.51 14.74
CA GLU A 70 -4.84 10.77 15.31
C GLU A 70 -6.10 10.58 16.17
N LYS A 71 -7.03 9.72 15.71
CA LYS A 71 -8.22 9.36 16.51
C LYS A 71 -7.86 8.60 17.78
N LYS A 72 -6.84 7.74 17.74
CA LYS A 72 -6.37 6.98 18.91
C LYS A 72 -5.63 7.87 19.89
N ILE A 73 -4.80 8.80 19.41
CA ILE A 73 -4.15 9.82 20.22
C ILE A 73 -5.21 10.70 20.91
N ALA A 74 -6.22 11.16 20.18
CA ALA A 74 -7.32 11.94 20.77
C ALA A 74 -8.11 11.17 21.83
N ALA A 75 -8.27 9.85 21.67
CA ALA A 75 -9.03 9.01 22.60
C ALA A 75 -8.23 8.59 23.84
N ASN A 76 -6.93 8.30 23.69
CA ASN A 76 -6.12 7.64 24.72
C ASN A 76 -4.93 8.49 25.21
N GLY A 77 -4.70 9.66 24.62
CA GLY A 77 -3.48 10.44 24.78
C GLY A 77 -2.36 10.00 23.84
N ASP A 78 -1.42 10.90 23.58
CA ASP A 78 -0.19 10.61 22.83
C ASP A 78 0.87 9.99 23.75
N VAL A 79 1.66 9.07 23.20
CA VAL A 79 2.81 8.47 23.88
C VAL A 79 4.04 9.39 23.77
N TYR A 80 4.13 10.20 22.71
CA TYR A 80 5.27 11.07 22.49
C TYR A 80 5.17 12.34 23.35
N PRO A 81 6.24 12.69 24.10
CA PRO A 81 6.29 13.92 24.86
C PRO A 81 6.43 15.14 23.92
N ARG A 82 5.88 16.29 24.31
CA ARG A 82 5.82 17.49 23.44
C ARG A 82 7.19 18.00 23.02
N GLU A 83 8.21 17.80 23.85
CA GLU A 83 9.60 18.19 23.64
C GLU A 83 10.23 17.52 22.42
N VAL A 84 9.66 16.39 21.97
CA VAL A 84 10.13 15.65 20.78
C VAL A 84 9.28 16.00 19.54
N LEU A 85 8.11 16.60 19.73
CA LEU A 85 7.17 16.95 18.66
C LEU A 85 7.28 18.42 18.20
N SER A 86 8.03 19.25 18.94
CA SER A 86 8.31 20.67 18.64
C SER A 86 9.56 20.84 17.80
#